data_AF-A0A3A5ACW8-F1
#
_entry.id   AF-A0A3A5ACW8-F1
#
_cell.length_a   1.000
_cell.length_b   1.000
_cell.length_c   1.000
_cell.angle_alpha   90.00
_cell.angle_beta   90.00
_cell.angle_gamma   90.00
#
_symmetry.space_group_name_H-M   'P 1'
#
loop_
_entity.id
_entity.type
_entity.pdbx_description
1 polymer ?
#
loop_
_entity_poly.entity_id
_entity_poly.type
_entity_poly.pdbx_seq_one_letter_code
_entity_poly.pdbx_strand_id
1 'polypeptide(L)'
;MPRGLPKTPIFTYKGRAIKSPRRNFEAACNRAGIQDFVFHDFRHTAINNWRLQGHDYFRIMAASGHKTMSVFKRYNTVSREELKLLVSVGEKP
;
A
#
# COMPACT_ATOMS: atom_id res chain seq x y z
N MET A 1 -4.41 7.78 17.37
CA MET A 1 -5.35 6.69 16.99
C MET A 1 -6.57 6.82 17.89
N PRO A 2 -7.79 6.64 17.38
CA PRO A 2 -8.98 6.64 18.22
C PRO A 2 -8.83 5.52 19.26
N ARG A 3 -8.91 5.88 20.54
CA ARG A 3 -8.91 4.90 21.63
C ARG A 3 -10.32 4.31 21.72
N GLY A 4 -10.43 3.01 21.46
CA GLY A 4 -11.68 2.26 21.62
C GLY A 4 -12.25 1.73 20.31
N LEU A 5 -11.61 0.70 19.74
CA LEU A 5 -12.33 -0.16 18.80
C LEU A 5 -13.45 -0.87 19.57
N PRO A 6 -14.62 -1.11 18.94
CA PRO A 6 -15.69 -1.90 19.56
C PRO A 6 -15.13 -3.23 20.07
N LYS A 7 -15.54 -3.68 21.27
CA LYS A 7 -15.15 -5.00 21.80
C LYS A 7 -15.58 -6.15 20.87
N THR A 8 -16.50 -5.86 19.95
CA THR A 8 -16.96 -6.78 18.93
C THR A 8 -15.92 -6.90 17.81
N PRO A 9 -15.46 -8.12 17.48
CA PRO A 9 -14.57 -8.32 16.34
C PRO A 9 -15.28 -7.91 15.04
N ILE A 10 -14.67 -7.00 14.28
CA ILE A 10 -15.18 -6.55 12.98
C ILE A 10 -15.06 -7.67 11.94
N PHE A 11 -13.92 -8.37 11.93
CA PHE A 11 -13.67 -9.48 11.02
C PHE A 11 -14.00 -10.81 11.68
N THR A 12 -15.12 -11.41 11.27
CA THR A 12 -15.59 -12.71 11.77
C THR A 12 -15.84 -13.69 10.64
N TYR A 13 -15.71 -14.98 10.94
CA TYR A 13 -16.08 -16.08 10.07
C TYR A 13 -16.94 -17.05 10.87
N LYS A 14 -18.19 -17.29 10.41
CA LYS A 14 -19.18 -18.11 11.12
C LYS A 14 -19.34 -17.70 12.60
N GLY A 15 -19.46 -16.40 12.84
CA GLY A 15 -19.65 -15.82 14.18
C GLY A 15 -18.42 -15.81 15.08
N ARG A 16 -17.25 -16.29 14.60
CA ARG A 16 -16.00 -16.31 15.38
C ARG A 16 -14.99 -15.32 14.81
N ALA A 17 -14.26 -14.64 15.68
CA ALA A 17 -13.20 -13.71 15.28
C ALA A 17 -12.13 -14.41 14.43
N ILE A 18 -11.74 -13.78 13.32
CA ILE A 18 -10.62 -14.26 12.51
C ILE A 18 -9.32 -13.99 13.27
N LYS A 19 -8.56 -15.04 13.58
CA LYS A 19 -7.28 -14.93 14.31
C LYS A 19 -6.11 -14.51 13.43
N SER A 20 -6.09 -14.95 12.17
CA SER A 20 -5.03 -14.64 11.22
C SER A 20 -5.53 -14.74 9.78
N PRO A 21 -5.20 -13.77 8.90
CA PRO A 21 -5.56 -13.82 7.49
C PRO A 21 -4.60 -14.67 6.64
N ARG A 22 -3.45 -15.10 7.18
CA ARG A 22 -2.32 -15.66 6.42
C ARG A 22 -2.70 -16.82 5.49
N ARG A 23 -3.38 -17.84 6.03
CA ARG A 23 -3.77 -19.03 5.24
C ARG A 23 -4.67 -18.67 4.06
N ASN A 24 -5.64 -17.80 4.28
CA ASN A 24 -6.57 -17.38 3.23
C ASN A 24 -5.87 -16.48 2.20
N PHE A 25 -4.92 -15.67 2.65
CA PHE A 25 -4.07 -14.85 1.79
C PHE A 25 -3.19 -15.70 0.87
N GLU A 26 -2.47 -16.70 1.42
CA GLU A 26 -1.64 -17.62 0.63
C GLU A 26 -2.49 -18.38 -0.41
N ALA A 27 -3.66 -18.89 0.00
CA ALA A 27 -4.59 -19.54 -0.91
C ALA A 27 -5.12 -18.60 -2.02
N ALA A 28 -5.35 -17.31 -1.70
CA ALA A 28 -5.75 -16.31 -2.67
C ALA A 28 -4.62 -16.01 -3.67
N CYS A 29 -3.37 -15.88 -3.20
CA CYS A 29 -2.20 -15.68 -4.07
C CYS A 29 -2.01 -16.85 -5.03
N ASN A 30 -2.12 -18.09 -4.52
CA ASN A 30 -2.03 -19.30 -5.34
C ASN A 30 -3.10 -19.34 -6.42
N ARG A 31 -4.36 -18.99 -6.09
CA ARG A 31 -5.45 -18.91 -7.06
C ARG A 31 -5.26 -17.81 -8.11
N ALA A 32 -4.60 -16.72 -7.74
CA ALA A 32 -4.29 -15.61 -8.64
C ALA A 32 -3.01 -15.83 -9.46
N GLY A 33 -2.25 -16.91 -9.21
CA GLY A 33 -0.97 -17.19 -9.86
C GLY A 33 0.15 -16.23 -9.44
N ILE A 34 0.03 -15.57 -8.29
CA ILE A 34 1.02 -14.61 -7.80
C ILE A 34 2.07 -15.37 -6.95
N GLN A 35 3.34 -15.19 -7.29
CA GLN A 35 4.48 -15.74 -6.56
C GLN A 35 5.21 -14.64 -5.78
N ASP A 36 5.92 -15.01 -4.70
CA ASP A 36 6.76 -14.12 -3.87
C ASP A 36 6.06 -12.85 -3.36
N PHE A 37 4.78 -12.95 -3.02
CA PHE A 37 3.98 -11.83 -2.52
C PHE A 37 3.60 -12.02 -1.05
N VAL A 38 3.88 -11.02 -0.22
CA VAL A 38 3.61 -10.99 1.21
C VAL A 38 2.50 -9.98 1.51
N PHE A 39 1.74 -10.19 2.59
CA PHE A 39 0.60 -9.34 2.94
C PHE A 39 0.93 -7.83 3.01
N HIS A 40 2.16 -7.47 3.39
CA HIS A 40 2.59 -6.06 3.44
C HIS A 40 2.73 -5.42 2.05
N ASP A 41 2.87 -6.21 0.99
CA ASP A 41 3.03 -5.70 -0.36
C ASP A 41 1.78 -4.98 -0.85
N PHE A 42 0.58 -5.34 -0.37
CA PHE A 42 -0.63 -4.55 -0.64
C PHE A 42 -0.49 -3.09 -0.21
N ARG A 43 0.13 -2.86 0.94
CA ARG A 43 0.39 -1.49 1.43
C ARG A 43 1.42 -0.80 0.55
N HIS A 44 2.46 -1.51 0.10
CA HIS A 44 3.44 -0.97 -0.83
C HIS A 44 2.79 -0.57 -2.16
N THR A 45 2.01 -1.46 -2.76
CA THR A 45 1.31 -1.22 -4.03
C THR A 45 0.31 -0.08 -3.92
N ALA A 46 -0.48 0.00 -2.84
CA ALA A 46 -1.44 1.09 -2.63
C ALA A 46 -0.74 2.46 -2.60
N ILE A 47 0.36 2.56 -1.86
CA ILE A 47 1.12 3.80 -1.73
C ILE A 47 1.79 4.18 -3.05
N ASN A 48 2.36 3.21 -3.77
CA ASN A 48 2.95 3.44 -5.09
C ASN A 48 1.90 3.93 -6.10
N ASN A 49 0.71 3.32 -6.12
CA ASN A 49 -0.38 3.75 -6.99
C ASN A 49 -0.85 5.16 -6.68
N TRP A 50 -0.95 5.54 -5.39
CA TRP A 50 -1.29 6.91 -5.03
C TRP A 50 -0.23 7.93 -5.45
N ARG A 51 1.05 7.55 -5.37
CA ARG A 51 2.15 8.38 -5.91
C ARG A 51 1.99 8.58 -7.41
N LEU A 52 1.78 7.51 -8.17
CA LEU A 52 1.63 7.56 -9.62
C LEU A 52 0.41 8.37 -10.08
N GLN A 53 -0.64 8.42 -9.26
CA GLN A 53 -1.81 9.28 -9.49
C GLN A 53 -1.55 10.77 -9.17
N GLY A 54 -0.37 11.11 -8.66
CA GLY A 54 0.00 12.49 -8.33
C GLY A 54 -0.64 13.04 -7.05
N HIS A 55 -1.09 12.18 -6.14
CA HIS A 55 -1.62 12.65 -4.85
C HIS A 55 -0.52 13.27 -4.01
N ASP A 56 -0.89 14.29 -3.23
CA ASP A 56 0.03 14.96 -2.31
C ASP A 56 0.64 14.00 -1.28
N TYR A 57 1.94 14.14 -1.04
CA TYR A 57 2.69 13.25 -0.16
C TYR A 57 2.20 13.30 1.29
N PHE A 58 1.80 14.47 1.80
CA PHE A 58 1.31 14.58 3.17
C PHE A 58 -0.05 13.89 3.32
N ARG A 59 -0.91 13.95 2.30
CA ARG A 59 -2.17 13.19 2.26
C ARG A 59 -1.92 11.68 2.25
N ILE A 60 -0.99 11.21 1.42
CA ILE A 60 -0.62 9.80 1.37
C ILE A 60 -0.06 9.34 2.72
N MET A 61 0.81 10.14 3.35
CA MET A 61 1.38 9.82 4.67
C MET A 61 0.32 9.78 5.77
N ALA A 62 -0.63 10.71 5.77
CA ALA A 62 -1.74 10.73 6.72
C ALA A 62 -2.65 9.51 6.55
N ALA A 63 -3.03 9.17 5.31
CA ALA A 63 -3.87 8.02 4.99
C ALA A 63 -3.19 6.68 5.31
N SER A 64 -1.91 6.56 4.99
CA SER A 64 -1.14 5.36 5.29
C SER A 64 -0.75 5.28 6.78
N GLY A 65 -0.66 6.39 7.50
CA GLY A 65 -0.25 6.42 8.91
C GLY A 65 1.27 6.47 9.11
N HIS A 66 2.02 6.98 8.13
CA HIS A 66 3.45 7.22 8.25
C HIS A 66 3.72 8.51 9.06
N LYS A 67 4.54 8.41 10.09
CA LYS A 67 4.88 9.56 10.95
C LYS A 67 6.02 10.42 10.40
N THR A 68 6.93 9.84 9.63
CA THR A 68 8.13 10.52 9.14
C THR A 68 8.30 10.34 7.65
N MET A 69 8.85 11.36 7.00
CA MET A 69 9.17 11.33 5.57
C MET A 69 10.24 10.29 5.24
N SER A 70 11.14 9.98 6.18
CA SER A 70 12.15 8.93 6.02
C SER A 70 11.54 7.55 5.80
N VAL A 71 10.43 7.24 6.47
CA VAL A 71 9.69 5.99 6.28
C VAL A 71 8.98 5.98 4.92
N PHE A 72 8.48 7.14 4.48
CA PHE A 72 7.82 7.30 3.19
C PHE A 72 8.77 7.18 1.99
N LYS A 73 10.02 7.65 2.12
CA LYS A 73 11.02 7.56 1.04
C LYS A 73 11.28 6.14 0.55
N ARG A 74 11.06 5.11 1.38
CA ARG A 74 11.16 3.69 0.96
C ARG A 74 10.15 3.27 -0.10
N TYR A 75 9.08 4.04 -0.28
CA TYR A 75 8.04 3.79 -1.28
C TYR A 75 8.25 4.63 -2.56
N ASN A 76 9.30 5.45 -2.60
CA ASN A 76 9.62 6.30 -3.75
C ASN A 76 10.64 5.61 -4.68
N THR A 77 10.31 4.41 -5.16
CA THR A 77 11.06 3.80 -6.25
C THR A 77 10.59 4.45 -7.54
N VAL A 78 11.27 5.52 -7.93
CA VAL A 78 11.03 6.22 -9.20
C VAL A 78 11.32 5.24 -10.33
N SER A 79 10.34 4.97 -11.18
CA SER A 79 10.52 4.11 -12.35
C SER A 79 11.35 4.83 -13.42
N ARG A 80 11.97 4.08 -14.34
CA ARG A 80 12.72 4.68 -15.46
C ARG A 80 11.79 5.51 -16.36
N GLU A 81 10.52 5.14 -16.40
CA GLU A 81 9.47 5.80 -17.16
C GLU A 81 9.13 7.17 -16.56
N GLU A 82 9.03 7.29 -15.23
CA GLU A 82 8.85 8.57 -14.53
C GLU A 82 10.05 9.51 -14.77
N LEU A 83 11.28 8.96 -14.77
CA LEU A 83 12.49 9.74 -15.07
C LEU A 83 12.50 10.27 -16.51
N LYS A 84 12.08 9.44 -17.48
CA LYS A 84 11.99 9.86 -18.89
C LYS A 84 10.97 10.99 -19.08
N LEU A 85 9.82 10.93 -18.40
CA LEU A 85 8.78 11.95 -18.52
C LEU A 85 9.29 13.32 -18.06
N LEU A 86 10.03 13.36 -16.94
CA LEU A 86 10.65 14.59 -16.43
C LEU A 86 11.63 15.22 -17.41
N VAL A 87 12.44 14.41 -18.09
CA VAL A 87 13.43 14.89 -19.08
C VAL A 87 12.72 15.38 -20.35
N SER A 88 11.69 14.68 -20.82
CA SER A 88 10.94 15.05 -22.03
C SER A 88 10.14 16.34 -21.90
N VAL A 89 9.76 16.75 -20.68
CA VAL A 89 9.08 18.04 -20.44
C VAL A 89 10.08 19.21 -20.46
N GLY A 90 11.39 18.93 -20.36
CA GLY A 90 12.46 19.92 -20.43
C GLY A 90 12.88 20.31 -21.85
N GLU A 91 12.51 19.54 -22.87
CA GLU A 91 12.65 19.94 -24.27
C GLU A 91 11.44 20.76 -24.69
N LYS A 92 11.49 22.06 -24.40
CA LYS A 92 10.61 23.03 -25.05
C LYS A 92 11.22 23.40 -26.42
N PRO A 93 10.43 23.47 -27.52
CA PRO A 93 10.92 23.95 -28.81
C PRO A 93 11.45 25.38 -28.76
#